data_AF-A0A7V6L2X9-F1
#
_entry.id   AF-A0A7V6L2X9-F1
#
_cell.length_a   1.000
_cell.length_b   1.000
_cell.length_c   1.000
_cell.angle_alpha   90.00
_cell.angle_beta   90.00
_cell.angle_gamma   90.00
#
_symmetry.space_group_name_H-M   'P 1'
#
loop_
_entity.id
_entity.type
_entity.pdbx_description
1 polymer ?
#
loop_
_entity_poly.entity_id
_entity_poly.type
_entity_poly.pdbx_seq_one_letter_code
_entity_poly.pdbx_strand_id
1 'polypeptide(L)'
;MQIKRQRIAFSVAIFAWLIFYGIQNIILNVIEKETKVESVLKLALPIFLILLLIGLFIGVRRFVRDDMITIKERDYQIQRVVGYIAAVPVLVLLFIDYIIRDNPNLNLIITIVSSGLLIVIGLFGSIYFLIISLQKPKVPFKKPNKVEEAEFKELD
;
A
#
# COMPACT_ATOMS: atom_id res chain seq x y z
N MET A 1 13.84 10.04 13.49
CA MET A 1 12.50 9.64 13.99
C MET A 1 12.42 8.12 14.06
N GLN A 2 11.66 7.54 14.99
CA GLN A 2 11.49 6.08 15.09
C GLN A 2 10.06 5.68 14.66
N ILE A 3 9.93 4.54 13.99
CA ILE A 3 8.65 4.00 13.54
C ILE A 3 8.67 2.47 13.60
N LYS A 4 7.52 1.85 13.87
CA LYS A 4 7.38 0.38 13.81
C LYS A 4 7.64 -0.13 12.40
N ARG A 5 8.50 -1.14 12.24
CA ARG A 5 8.78 -1.80 10.95
C ARG A 5 7.50 -2.36 10.32
N GLN A 6 6.61 -2.92 11.13
CA GLN A 6 5.29 -3.37 10.68
C GLN A 6 4.50 -2.25 9.99
N ARG A 7 4.57 -1.00 10.49
CA ARG A 7 3.87 0.14 9.86
C ARG A 7 4.38 0.43 8.45
N ILE A 8 5.68 0.30 8.22
CA ILE A 8 6.28 0.45 6.88
C ILE A 8 5.91 -0.74 5.99
N ALA A 9 5.94 -1.96 6.53
CA ALA A 9 5.53 -3.14 5.79
C ALA A 9 4.03 -3.13 5.42
N PHE A 10 3.17 -2.55 6.26
CA PHE A 10 1.78 -2.29 5.91
C PHE A 10 1.65 -1.33 4.72
N SER A 11 2.51 -0.31 4.64
CA SER A 11 2.57 0.55 3.45
C SER A 11 2.92 -0.25 2.20
N VAL A 12 3.90 -1.16 2.28
CA VAL A 12 4.25 -2.08 1.15
C VAL A 12 3.05 -2.93 0.75
N ALA A 13 2.32 -3.50 1.71
CA ALA A 13 1.12 -4.29 1.45
C ALA A 13 0.01 -3.48 0.76
N ILE A 14 -0.23 -2.25 1.20
CA ILE A 14 -1.23 -1.35 0.58
C ILE A 14 -0.82 -1.03 -0.86
N PHE A 15 0.45 -0.77 -1.12
CA PHE A 15 0.91 -0.51 -2.48
C PHE A 15 0.85 -1.73 -3.39
N ALA A 16 1.22 -2.91 -2.90
CA ALA A 16 1.06 -4.14 -3.63
C ALA A 16 -0.41 -4.33 -4.01
N TRP A 17 -1.32 -4.08 -3.08
CA TRP A 17 -2.76 -4.13 -3.32
C TRP A 17 -3.24 -3.13 -4.39
N LEU A 18 -2.72 -1.90 -4.41
CA LEU A 18 -3.04 -0.91 -5.46
C LEU A 18 -2.64 -1.39 -6.87
N ILE A 19 -1.53 -2.12 -7.00
CA ILE A 19 -1.12 -2.73 -8.28
C ILE A 19 -2.21 -3.71 -8.75
N PHE A 20 -2.62 -4.63 -7.87
CA PHE A 20 -3.67 -5.60 -8.21
C PHE A 20 -5.02 -4.92 -8.52
N TYR A 21 -5.35 -3.85 -7.79
CA TYR A 21 -6.56 -3.07 -8.05
C TYR A 21 -6.54 -2.40 -9.42
N GLY A 22 -5.41 -1.77 -9.80
CA GLY A 22 -5.24 -1.19 -11.14
C GLY A 22 -5.33 -2.26 -12.24
N ILE A 23 -4.66 -3.40 -12.07
CA ILE A 23 -4.71 -4.51 -13.03
C ILE A 23 -6.16 -5.01 -13.19
N GLN A 24 -6.88 -5.20 -12.08
CA GLN A 24 -8.28 -5.62 -12.10
C GLN A 24 -9.16 -4.65 -12.90
N ASN A 25 -9.02 -3.35 -12.69
CA ASN A 25 -9.83 -2.35 -13.41
C ASN A 25 -9.54 -2.35 -14.91
N ILE A 26 -8.28 -2.55 -15.31
CA ILE A 26 -7.92 -2.71 -16.73
C ILE A 26 -8.57 -3.96 -17.30
N ILE A 27 -8.44 -5.10 -16.63
CA ILE A 27 -9.03 -6.37 -17.08
C ILE A 27 -10.56 -6.23 -17.26
N LEU A 28 -11.25 -5.65 -16.26
CA LEU A 28 -12.70 -5.48 -16.31
C LEU A 28 -13.18 -4.53 -17.42
N ASN A 29 -12.35 -3.56 -17.83
CA ASN A 29 -12.71 -2.64 -18.91
C ASN A 29 -12.31 -3.13 -20.31
N VAL A 30 -11.38 -4.08 -20.41
CA VAL A 30 -10.95 -4.67 -21.69
C VAL A 30 -11.84 -5.85 -22.10
N ILE A 31 -12.49 -6.53 -21.15
CA ILE A 31 -13.39 -7.65 -21.44
C ILE A 31 -14.69 -7.16 -22.09
N GLU A 32 -15.17 -7.88 -23.12
CA GLU A 32 -16.41 -7.57 -23.83
C GLU A 32 -17.63 -7.57 -22.88
N LYS A 33 -18.38 -6.48 -22.91
CA LYS A 33 -19.43 -6.07 -21.95
C LYS A 33 -20.70 -6.94 -21.89
N GLU A 34 -20.72 -8.12 -22.50
CA GLU A 34 -21.96 -8.91 -22.65
C GLU A 34 -21.77 -10.42 -22.40
N THR A 35 -20.58 -10.84 -21.98
CA THR A 35 -20.33 -12.25 -21.67
C THR A 35 -20.72 -12.57 -20.23
N LYS A 36 -21.28 -13.77 -19.99
CA LYS A 36 -21.49 -14.30 -18.62
C LYS A 36 -20.21 -14.27 -17.78
N VAL A 37 -19.05 -14.33 -18.44
CA VAL A 37 -17.71 -14.23 -17.86
C VAL A 37 -17.48 -12.87 -17.20
N GLU A 38 -17.88 -11.78 -17.84
CA GLU A 38 -17.74 -10.42 -17.29
C GLU A 38 -18.53 -10.25 -15.98
N SER A 39 -19.77 -10.75 -15.94
CA SER A 39 -20.61 -10.68 -14.75
C SER A 39 -20.00 -11.42 -13.56
N VAL A 40 -19.40 -12.59 -13.81
CA VAL A 40 -18.69 -13.37 -12.78
C VAL A 40 -17.43 -12.64 -12.34
N LEU A 41 -16.63 -12.09 -13.26
CA LEU A 41 -15.39 -11.39 -12.92
C LEU A 41 -15.64 -10.07 -12.18
N LYS A 42 -16.69 -9.33 -12.52
CA LYS A 42 -17.12 -8.10 -11.81
C LYS A 42 -17.42 -8.35 -10.34
N LEU A 43 -17.86 -9.56 -9.98
CA LEU A 43 -18.10 -9.96 -8.59
C LEU A 43 -16.88 -10.63 -7.95
N ALA A 44 -16.23 -11.55 -8.66
CA ALA A 44 -15.14 -12.35 -8.13
C ALA A 44 -13.87 -11.54 -7.89
N LEU A 45 -13.52 -10.62 -8.79
CA LEU A 45 -12.27 -9.85 -8.68
C LEU A 45 -12.28 -8.90 -7.46
N PRO A 46 -13.33 -8.11 -7.18
CA PRO A 46 -13.37 -7.31 -5.94
C PRO A 46 -13.30 -8.16 -4.67
N ILE A 47 -13.99 -9.32 -4.64
CA ILE A 47 -13.94 -10.23 -3.49
C ILE A 47 -12.52 -10.77 -3.29
N PHE A 48 -11.88 -11.23 -4.37
CA PHE A 48 -10.49 -11.67 -4.34
C PHE A 48 -9.56 -10.57 -3.84
N LEU A 49 -9.76 -9.34 -4.29
CA LEU A 49 -8.95 -8.19 -3.91
C LEU A 49 -9.10 -7.82 -2.42
N ILE A 50 -10.29 -7.97 -1.84
CA ILE A 50 -10.53 -7.81 -0.40
C ILE A 50 -9.82 -8.93 0.38
N LEU A 51 -9.97 -10.18 -0.06
CA LEU A 51 -9.29 -11.32 0.57
C LEU A 51 -7.76 -11.18 0.51
N LEU A 52 -7.24 -10.68 -0.62
CA LEU A 52 -5.83 -10.37 -0.79
C LEU A 52 -5.38 -9.30 0.21
N LEU A 53 -6.14 -8.21 0.37
CA LEU A 53 -5.82 -7.17 1.36
C LEU A 53 -5.75 -7.75 2.77
N ILE A 54 -6.76 -8.53 3.17
CA ILE A 54 -6.80 -9.19 4.49
C ILE A 54 -5.59 -10.12 4.65
N GLY A 55 -5.30 -10.94 3.64
CA GLY A 55 -4.15 -11.85 3.63
C GLY A 55 -2.81 -11.11 3.77
N LEU A 56 -2.64 -9.99 3.06
CA LEU A 56 -1.46 -9.14 3.17
C LEU A 56 -1.34 -8.51 4.58
N PHE A 57 -2.44 -8.05 5.17
CA PHE A 57 -2.41 -7.49 6.53
C PHE A 57 -2.05 -8.54 7.59
N ILE A 58 -2.62 -9.74 7.50
CA ILE A 58 -2.31 -10.86 8.39
C ILE A 58 -0.85 -11.31 8.17
N GLY A 59 -0.42 -11.38 6.91
CA GLY A 59 0.95 -11.72 6.53
C GLY A 59 1.96 -10.73 7.12
N VAL A 60 1.73 -9.43 6.99
CA VAL A 60 2.60 -8.40 7.60
C VAL A 60 2.70 -8.59 9.10
N ARG A 61 1.57 -8.79 9.82
CA ARG A 61 1.62 -9.01 11.27
C ARG A 61 2.41 -10.25 11.68
N ARG A 62 2.36 -11.32 10.87
CA ARG A 62 2.95 -12.62 11.23
C ARG A 62 4.42 -12.77 10.81
N PHE A 63 4.79 -12.20 9.66
CA PHE A 63 6.13 -12.36 9.09
C PHE A 63 7.07 -11.18 9.37
N VAL A 64 6.54 -9.99 9.65
CA VAL A 64 7.35 -8.80 9.93
C VAL A 64 7.48 -8.59 11.44
N ARG A 65 8.73 -8.45 11.90
CA ARG A 65 9.05 -8.20 13.30
C ARG A 65 8.41 -6.90 13.78
N ASP A 66 7.83 -6.92 14.99
CA ASP A 66 7.32 -5.71 15.66
C ASP A 66 8.45 -4.98 16.40
N ASP A 67 9.46 -4.53 15.65
CA ASP A 67 10.57 -3.71 16.14
C ASP A 67 10.50 -2.28 15.61
N MET A 68 11.14 -1.36 16.34
CA MET A 68 11.27 0.04 15.91
C MET A 68 12.49 0.18 15.00
N ILE A 69 12.32 0.87 13.87
CA ILE A 69 13.42 1.26 12.98
C ILE A 69 13.56 2.77 12.94
N THR A 70 14.80 3.24 12.85
CA THR A 70 15.12 4.67 12.69
C THR A 70 15.01 5.03 11.22
N ILE A 71 14.18 6.02 10.91
CA ILE A 71 14.00 6.56 9.56
C ILE A 71 14.32 8.05 9.53
N LYS A 72 14.68 8.57 8.35
CA LYS A 72 14.87 10.01 8.14
C LYS A 72 13.52 10.71 8.14
N GLU A 73 13.50 11.99 8.54
CA GLU A 73 12.33 12.87 8.50
C GLU A 73 11.67 12.86 7.10
N ARG A 74 12.50 12.90 6.06
CA ARG A 74 12.09 12.82 4.65
C ARG A 74 11.31 11.54 4.36
N ASP A 75 11.77 10.39 4.84
CA ASP A 75 11.12 9.09 4.58
C ASP A 75 9.75 9.02 5.29
N TYR A 76 9.65 9.62 6.48
CA TYR A 76 8.38 9.73 7.22
C TYR A 76 7.37 10.62 6.49
N GLN A 77 7.81 11.77 5.96
CA GLN A 77 6.95 12.65 5.17
C GLN A 77 6.52 11.97 3.86
N ILE A 78 7.44 11.29 3.16
CA ILE A 78 7.12 10.51 1.97
C ILE A 78 6.04 9.47 2.32
N GLN A 79 6.16 8.76 3.45
CA GLN A 79 5.16 7.78 3.88
C GLN A 79 3.77 8.40 4.13
N ARG A 80 3.68 9.61 4.72
CA ARG A 80 2.40 10.31 4.90
C ARG A 80 1.80 10.75 3.57
N VAL A 81 2.59 11.36 2.70
CA VAL A 81 2.15 11.79 1.35
C VAL A 81 1.63 10.59 0.56
N VAL A 82 2.35 9.49 0.63
CA VAL A 82 1.98 8.20 0.07
C VAL A 82 0.64 7.69 0.58
N GLY A 83 0.36 7.81 1.87
CA GLY A 83 -0.94 7.43 2.43
C GLY A 83 -2.09 8.22 1.80
N TYR A 84 -1.89 9.50 1.49
CA TYR A 84 -2.87 10.30 0.75
C TYR A 84 -3.00 9.87 -0.71
N ILE A 85 -1.88 9.59 -1.38
CA ILE A 85 -1.85 9.14 -2.77
C ILE A 85 -2.49 7.76 -2.94
N ALA A 86 -2.57 6.92 -1.91
CA ALA A 86 -3.30 5.65 -2.01
C ALA A 86 -4.84 5.83 -2.01
N ALA A 87 -5.35 6.79 -1.24
CA ALA A 87 -6.79 7.00 -1.06
C ALA A 87 -7.39 7.93 -2.13
N VAL A 88 -6.67 8.98 -2.52
CA VAL A 88 -7.19 10.05 -3.39
C VAL A 88 -7.50 9.56 -4.82
N PRO A 89 -6.61 8.84 -5.53
CA PRO A 89 -6.87 8.40 -6.89
C PRO A 89 -8.01 7.40 -6.99
N VAL A 90 -8.22 6.57 -5.96
CA VAL A 90 -9.36 5.64 -5.90
C VAL A 90 -10.67 6.42 -5.79
N LEU A 91 -10.73 7.42 -4.91
CA LEU A 91 -11.90 8.28 -4.77
C LEU A 91 -12.17 9.12 -6.03
N VAL A 92 -11.12 9.65 -6.64
CA VAL A 92 -11.20 10.43 -7.89
C VAL A 92 -11.69 9.54 -9.04
N LEU A 93 -11.20 8.31 -9.16
CA LEU A 93 -11.66 7.35 -10.16
C LEU A 93 -13.15 7.05 -10.02
N LEU A 94 -13.62 6.75 -8.80
CA LEU A 94 -15.05 6.50 -8.54
C LEU A 94 -15.91 7.71 -8.91
N PHE A 95 -15.41 8.93 -8.67
CA PHE A 95 -16.13 10.16 -8.99
C PHE A 95 -16.17 10.44 -10.50
N ILE A 96 -15.07 10.18 -11.21
CA ILE A 96 -14.99 10.39 -12.65
C ILE A 96 -15.85 9.36 -13.41
N ASP A 97 -15.84 8.10 -12.98
CA ASP A 97 -16.72 7.06 -13.54
C ASP A 97 -18.20 7.42 -13.42
N TYR A 98 -18.57 8.08 -12.33
CA TYR A 98 -19.93 8.57 -12.13
C TYR A 98 -20.31 9.70 -13.09
N ILE A 99 -19.38 10.63 -13.37
CA ILE A 99 -19.62 11.79 -14.25
C ILE A 99 -19.61 11.41 -15.73
N ILE A 100 -18.71 10.51 -16.14
CA ILE A 100 -18.43 10.20 -17.56
C ILE A 100 -19.11 8.91 -18.00
N ARG A 101 -20.04 8.39 -17.20
CA ARG A 101 -20.86 7.21 -17.46
C ARG A 101 -21.38 7.12 -18.90
N ASP A 102 -21.81 8.25 -19.46
CA ASP A 102 -22.51 8.28 -20.75
C ASP A 102 -21.56 8.27 -21.96
N ASN A 103 -20.24 8.40 -21.76
CA ASN A 103 -19.24 8.29 -22.82
C ASN A 103 -18.33 7.07 -22.60
N PRO A 104 -18.66 5.90 -23.20
CA PRO A 104 -17.94 4.66 -22.94
C PRO A 104 -16.48 4.70 -23.39
N ASN A 105 -16.16 5.45 -24.45
CA ASN A 105 -14.79 5.57 -24.97
C ASN A 105 -13.93 6.43 -24.04
N LEU A 106 -14.49 7.54 -23.53
CA LEU A 106 -13.78 8.41 -22.59
C LEU A 106 -13.59 7.73 -21.23
N ASN A 107 -14.61 6.99 -20.76
CA ASN A 107 -14.51 6.18 -19.54
C ASN A 107 -13.38 5.13 -19.67
N LEU A 108 -13.33 4.40 -20.79
CA LEU A 108 -12.27 3.42 -21.05
C LEU A 108 -10.87 4.04 -20.96
N ILE A 109 -10.64 5.16 -21.66
CA ILE A 109 -9.34 5.84 -21.68
C ILE A 109 -8.94 6.30 -20.27
N ILE A 110 -9.85 6.96 -19.56
CA ILE A 110 -9.59 7.47 -18.21
C ILE A 110 -9.30 6.32 -17.26
N THR A 111 -10.10 5.26 -17.29
CA THR A 111 -9.91 4.11 -16.42
C THR A 111 -8.57 3.43 -16.68
N ILE A 112 -8.15 3.27 -17.93
CA ILE A 112 -6.84 2.70 -18.27
C ILE A 112 -5.71 3.61 -17.78
N VAL A 113 -5.78 4.93 -18.06
CA VAL A 113 -4.72 5.89 -17.67
C VAL A 113 -4.58 5.95 -16.15
N SER A 114 -5.68 6.10 -15.43
CA SER A 114 -5.68 6.18 -13.97
C SER A 114 -5.30 4.86 -13.31
N SER A 115 -5.72 3.71 -13.86
CA SER A 115 -5.28 2.40 -13.38
C SER A 115 -3.79 2.17 -13.64
N GLY A 116 -3.26 2.61 -14.78
CA GLY A 116 -1.82 2.62 -15.06
C GLY A 116 -1.05 3.47 -14.05
N LEU A 117 -1.56 4.66 -13.72
CA LEU A 117 -0.97 5.54 -12.71
C LEU A 117 -0.95 4.89 -11.32
N LEU A 118 -2.04 4.20 -10.94
CA LEU A 118 -2.11 3.41 -9.70
C LEU A 118 -1.07 2.28 -9.66
N ILE A 119 -0.88 1.56 -10.77
CA ILE A 119 0.14 0.51 -10.88
C ILE A 119 1.53 1.10 -10.71
N VAL A 120 1.84 2.21 -11.39
CA VAL A 120 3.14 2.89 -11.29
C VAL A 120 3.42 3.33 -9.86
N ILE A 121 2.48 4.03 -9.23
CA ILE A 121 2.57 4.45 -7.82
C ILE A 121 2.76 3.24 -6.90
N GLY A 122 1.98 2.19 -7.12
CA GLY A 122 2.07 0.93 -6.41
C GLY A 122 3.46 0.29 -6.50
N LEU A 123 4.05 0.24 -7.70
CA LEU A 123 5.36 -0.34 -7.93
C LEU A 123 6.47 0.47 -7.24
N PHE A 124 6.52 1.77 -7.50
CA PHE A 124 7.55 2.64 -6.91
C PHE A 124 7.43 2.69 -5.38
N GLY A 125 6.21 2.80 -4.86
CA GLY A 125 5.93 2.78 -3.43
C GLY A 125 6.34 1.45 -2.78
N SER A 126 5.90 0.33 -3.35
CA SER A 126 6.24 -1.01 -2.84
C SER A 126 7.74 -1.22 -2.77
N ILE A 127 8.47 -0.94 -3.85
CA ILE A 127 9.93 -1.14 -3.93
C ILE A 127 10.64 -0.26 -2.91
N TYR A 128 10.31 1.03 -2.86
CA TYR A 128 10.94 1.99 -1.97
C TYR A 128 10.77 1.60 -0.49
N PHE A 129 9.54 1.31 -0.06
CA PHE A 129 9.29 0.92 1.33
C PHE A 129 9.73 -0.50 1.66
N LEU A 130 9.80 -1.40 0.66
CA LEU A 130 10.40 -2.71 0.85
C LEU A 130 11.88 -2.55 1.19
N ILE A 131 12.62 -1.72 0.44
CA ILE A 131 14.04 -1.42 0.73
C ILE A 131 14.17 -0.88 2.16
N ILE A 132 13.36 0.10 2.56
CA ILE A 132 13.40 0.66 3.92
C ILE A 132 13.07 -0.41 4.98
N SER A 133 12.08 -1.27 4.73
CA SER A 133 11.68 -2.33 5.67
C SER A 133 12.76 -3.40 5.88
N LEU A 134 13.58 -3.63 4.84
CA LEU A 134 14.69 -4.59 4.84
C LEU A 134 16.01 -3.98 5.35
N GLN A 135 16.12 -2.65 5.43
CA GLN A 135 17.29 -2.01 6.04
C GLN A 135 17.47 -2.52 7.47
N LYS A 136 18.67 -3.04 7.75
CA LYS A 136 19.04 -3.41 9.12
C LYS A 136 19.14 -2.10 9.93
N PRO A 137 18.53 -2.03 11.11
CA PRO A 137 18.70 -0.87 11.95
C PRO A 137 20.19 -0.73 12.28
N LYS A 138 20.77 0.46 12.06
CA LYS A 138 22.18 0.74 12.35
C LYS A 138 22.53 0.52 13.83
N VAL A 139 21.52 0.53 14.71
CA VAL A 139 21.62 0.20 16.13
C VAL A 139 20.62 -0.92 16.41
N PRO A 140 21.06 -2.14 16.79
CA PRO A 140 20.13 -3.18 17.23
C PRO A 140 19.41 -2.69 18.49
N PHE A 141 18.07 -2.61 18.45
CA PHE A 141 17.30 -2.18 19.62
C PHE A 141 17.33 -3.27 20.70
N LYS A 142 17.73 -2.86 21.91
CA LYS A 142 17.57 -3.62 23.16
C LYS A 142 16.08 -3.93 23.37
N LYS A 143 15.77 -5.13 23.84
CA LYS A 143 14.40 -5.60 24.11
C LYS A 143 13.65 -4.63 25.04
N PRO A 144 12.30 -4.56 24.98
CA PRO A 144 11.49 -3.56 25.70
C PRO A 144 11.48 -3.70 27.23
N ASN A 145 12.13 -4.72 27.80
CA ASN A 145 12.14 -4.96 29.24
C ASN A 145 13.58 -4.93 29.76
N LYS A 146 13.99 -3.76 30.24
CA LYS A 146 14.82 -3.54 31.43
C LYS A 146 14.92 -2.03 31.61
N VAL A 147 14.14 -1.52 32.55
CA VAL A 147 14.41 -0.25 33.20
C VAL A 147 15.73 -0.46 33.92
N GLU A 148 16.85 -0.17 33.25
CA GLU A 148 18.12 0.06 33.96
C GLU A 148 18.01 1.51 34.41
N GLU A 149 17.74 1.68 35.71
CA GLU A 149 17.94 2.94 36.42
C GLU A 149 19.32 3.46 36.00
N ALA A 150 19.38 4.71 35.55
CA ALA A 150 20.64 5.34 35.23
C ALA A 150 21.45 5.43 36.52
N GLU A 151 22.37 4.49 36.73
CA GLU A 151 23.47 4.66 37.66
C GLU A 151 24.27 5.86 37.17
N PHE A 152 24.04 7.01 37.79
CA PHE A 152 24.96 8.12 37.72
C PHE A 152 26.27 7.62 38.32
N LYS A 153 27.37 7.71 37.54
CA LYS A 153 28.69 7.68 38.16
C LYS A 153 28.75 8.86 39.12
N GLU A 154 28.81 8.59 40.42
CA GLU A 154 29.35 9.55 41.37
C GLU A 154 30.78 9.87 40.91
N LEU A 155 31.04 11.17 40.76
CA LEU A 155 32.36 11.72 40.43
C LEU A 155 33.20 11.66 41.71
N ASP A 156 34.27 10.85 41.70
CA ASP A 156 35.48 11.11 42.48
C ASP A 156 36.46 11.95 41.64
#